data_AF-A0A3D2MC40-F1
#
_entry.id   AF-A0A3D2MC40-F1
#
_cell.length_a   1.000
_cell.length_b   1.000
_cell.length_c   1.000
_cell.angle_alpha   90.00
_cell.angle_beta   90.00
_cell.angle_gamma   90.00
#
_symmetry.space_group_name_H-M   'P 1'
#
loop_
_entity.id
_entity.type
_entity.pdbx_description
1 polymer ?
#
loop_
_entity_poly.entity_id
_entity_poly.type
_entity_poly.pdbx_seq_one_letter_code
_entity_poly.pdbx_strand_id
1 'polypeptide(L)'
;MVTIKGYTNNPELRKKEVIPGTFDAVFKAVLTKEKEVLAEIIELVIGIPKEEVIKNGVIINSEYVRENIIETDKKSDLLISIGDNVINLEM
;
A
#
# COMPACT_ATOMS: atom_id res chain seq x y z
N MET A 1 -10.93 -19.37 -2.87
CA MET A 1 -11.77 -18.17 -2.79
C MET A 1 -12.08 -17.95 -1.33
N VAL A 2 -11.38 -17.02 -0.66
CA VAL A 2 -11.52 -16.79 0.79
C VAL A 2 -12.65 -15.78 0.98
N THR A 3 -13.80 -16.24 1.45
CA THR A 3 -14.92 -15.36 1.80
C THR A 3 -14.64 -14.78 3.17
N ILE A 4 -14.10 -13.56 3.22
CA ILE A 4 -13.84 -12.86 4.47
C ILE A 4 -15.19 -12.30 4.98
N LYS A 5 -15.77 -12.94 6.00
CA LYS A 5 -16.94 -12.43 6.72
C LYS A 5 -16.50 -11.40 7.76
N GLY A 6 -16.96 -10.16 7.59
CA GLY A 6 -16.72 -8.98 8.42
C GLY A 6 -16.86 -7.77 7.49
N TYR A 7 -17.28 -6.56 7.83
CA TYR A 7 -16.65 -5.65 8.79
C TYR A 7 -17.61 -4.51 9.19
N THR A 8 -18.91 -4.66 8.94
CA THR A 8 -19.86 -3.55 9.11
C THR A 8 -21.26 -4.00 9.52
N ASN A 9 -21.82 -3.30 10.50
CA ASN A 9 -23.23 -3.40 10.89
C ASN A 9 -24.15 -2.57 9.99
N ASN A 10 -23.59 -1.84 9.02
CA ASN A 10 -24.37 -1.08 8.05
C ASN A 10 -24.92 -2.03 6.96
N PRO A 11 -26.26 -2.18 6.84
CA PRO A 11 -26.88 -3.10 5.88
C PRO A 11 -26.57 -2.75 4.41
N GLU A 12 -26.35 -1.48 4.09
CA GLU A 12 -26.04 -1.02 2.73
C GLU A 12 -24.62 -1.37 2.30
N LEU A 13 -23.68 -1.40 3.25
CA LEU A 13 -22.29 -1.78 2.99
C LEU A 13 -22.12 -3.30 2.86
N ARG A 14 -23.01 -4.11 3.46
CA ARG A 14 -23.00 -5.58 3.30
C ARG A 14 -23.36 -6.05 1.89
N LYS A 15 -24.02 -5.20 1.09
CA LYS A 15 -24.34 -5.47 -0.32
C LYS A 15 -23.18 -5.14 -1.26
N LYS A 16 -22.17 -4.41 -0.77
CA LYS A 16 -20.97 -4.03 -1.53
C LYS A 16 -19.83 -4.98 -1.15
N GLU A 17 -18.90 -5.20 -2.07
CA GLU A 17 -17.66 -5.89 -1.75
C GLU A 17 -16.82 -4.96 -0.87
N VAL A 18 -16.87 -5.18 0.45
CA VAL A 18 -16.06 -4.44 1.41
C VAL A 18 -14.70 -5.10 1.48
N ILE A 19 -13.71 -4.44 0.90
CA ILE A 19 -12.32 -4.84 1.01
C ILE A 19 -11.81 -4.32 2.38
N PRO A 20 -11.46 -5.19 3.33
CA PRO A 20 -10.94 -4.74 4.61
C PRO A 20 -9.59 -4.05 4.43
N GLY A 21 -9.45 -2.85 5.00
CA GLY A 21 -8.19 -2.11 4.98
C GLY A 21 -7.13 -2.60 5.96
N THR A 22 -7.35 -3.76 6.57
CA THR A 22 -6.36 -4.50 7.37
C THR A 22 -5.61 -5.53 6.54
N PHE A 23 -5.74 -5.51 5.21
CA PHE A 23 -5.04 -6.42 4.32
C PHE A 23 -3.92 -5.64 3.62
N ASP A 24 -2.76 -5.61 4.26
CA ASP A 24 -1.61 -4.78 3.86
C ASP A 24 -1.20 -5.05 2.42
N ALA A 25 -1.26 -6.32 1.98
CA ALA A 25 -0.99 -6.70 0.61
C ALA A 25 -1.93 -6.05 -0.42
N VAL A 26 -3.20 -5.80 -0.07
CA VAL A 26 -4.16 -5.12 -0.96
C VAL A 26 -3.87 -3.63 -1.02
N PHE A 27 -3.67 -2.97 0.13
CA PHE A 27 -3.31 -1.55 0.14
C PHE A 27 -1.98 -1.31 -0.58
N LYS A 28 -0.99 -2.17 -0.36
CA LYS A 28 0.31 -2.14 -1.04
C LYS A 28 0.14 -2.31 -2.55
N ALA A 29 -0.71 -3.24 -3.00
CA ALA A 29 -1.00 -3.41 -4.42
C ALA A 29 -1.70 -2.19 -5.03
N VAL A 30 -2.63 -1.55 -4.31
CA VAL A 30 -3.29 -0.31 -4.76
C VAL A 30 -2.28 0.82 -4.90
N LEU A 31 -1.48 1.09 -3.86
CA LEU A 31 -0.49 2.17 -3.87
C LEU A 31 0.64 1.94 -4.88
N THR A 32 0.99 0.68 -5.15
CA THR A 32 2.01 0.34 -6.15
C THR A 32 1.48 0.49 -7.58
N LYS A 33 0.21 0.18 -7.83
CA LYS A 33 -0.40 0.28 -9.17
C LYS A 33 -0.85 1.69 -9.50
N GLU A 34 -1.35 2.41 -8.50
CA GLU A 34 -1.92 3.75 -8.62
C GLU A 34 -0.95 4.79 -8.05
N LYS A 35 0.09 5.13 -8.82
CA LYS A 35 1.16 6.06 -8.39
C LYS A 35 0.62 7.44 -8.01
N GLU A 36 -0.48 7.88 -8.62
CA GLU A 36 -1.13 9.16 -8.33
C GLU A 36 -1.73 9.18 -6.93
N VAL A 37 -2.34 8.07 -6.49
CA VAL A 37 -2.89 7.92 -5.14
C VAL A 37 -1.77 7.94 -4.10
N LEU A 38 -0.67 7.23 -4.37
CA LEU A 38 0.52 7.26 -3.51
C LEU A 38 1.10 8.68 -3.39
N ALA A 39 1.18 9.41 -4.49
CA ALA A 39 1.69 10.77 -4.52
C ALA A 39 0.79 11.75 -3.74
N GLU A 40 -0.53 11.63 -3.85
CA GLU A 40 -1.47 12.43 -3.05
C GLU A 40 -1.34 12.19 -1.55
N ILE A 41 -1.18 10.93 -1.13
CA ILE A 41 -0.98 10.61 0.30
C ILE A 41 0.33 11.21 0.81
N ILE A 42 1.41 11.09 0.04
CA ILE A 42 2.72 11.63 0.42
C ILE A 42 2.68 13.16 0.48
N GLU A 43 2.02 13.83 -0.45
CA GLU A 43 1.84 15.28 -0.40
C GLU A 43 1.04 15.72 0.83
N LEU A 44 -0.10 15.07 1.09
CA LEU A 44 -1.00 15.42 2.19
C LEU A 44 -0.38 15.17 3.57
N VAL A 45 0.39 14.09 3.73
CA VAL A 45 0.89 13.64 5.03
C VAL A 45 2.33 14.08 5.29
N ILE A 46 3.19 14.02 4.27
CA ILE A 46 4.64 14.26 4.38
C ILE A 46 5.01 15.64 3.83
N GLY A 47 4.21 16.20 2.91
CA GLY A 47 4.43 17.54 2.34
C GLY A 47 5.38 17.56 1.14
N ILE A 48 5.70 16.40 0.55
CA ILE A 48 6.47 16.35 -0.70
C ILE A 48 5.50 16.57 -1.88
N PRO A 49 5.74 17.54 -2.78
CA PRO A 49 4.82 17.86 -3.86
C PRO A 49 4.47 16.65 -4.72
N LYS A 50 3.20 16.50 -5.06
CA LYS A 50 2.69 15.35 -5.85
C LYS A 50 3.50 15.14 -7.13
N GLU A 51 3.81 16.22 -7.84
CA GLU A 51 4.56 16.17 -9.10
C GLU A 51 5.98 15.63 -8.90
N GLU A 52 6.60 15.93 -7.76
CA GLU A 52 7.93 15.43 -7.41
C GLU A 52 7.90 13.92 -7.14
N VAL A 53 6.89 13.44 -6.41
CA VAL A 53 6.68 12.01 -6.17
C VAL A 53 6.42 11.26 -7.49
N ILE A 54 5.59 11.82 -8.38
CA ILE A 54 5.28 11.18 -9.66
C ILE A 54 6.54 11.11 -10.56
N LYS A 55 7.32 12.20 -10.61
CA LYS A 55 8.48 12.30 -11.50
C LYS A 55 9.69 11.53 -10.99
N ASN A 56 9.99 11.63 -9.69
CA ASN A 56 11.24 11.15 -9.10
C ASN A 56 11.03 9.92 -8.20
N GLY A 57 9.78 9.62 -7.83
CA GLY A 57 9.47 8.51 -6.95
C GLY A 57 9.76 7.16 -7.59
N VAL A 58 10.62 6.37 -6.94
CA VAL A 58 10.95 5.00 -7.34
C VAL A 58 10.62 4.07 -6.18
N ILE A 59 9.71 3.14 -6.41
CA ILE A 59 9.39 2.09 -5.43
C ILE A 59 10.59 1.14 -5.37
N ILE A 60 11.23 1.08 -4.21
CA ILE A 60 12.42 0.27 -3.99
C ILE A 60 11.93 -1.06 -3.44
N ASN A 61 11.79 -2.03 -4.34
CA ASN A 61 11.26 -3.38 -4.17
C ASN A 61 10.85 -3.81 -2.75
N SER A 62 9.56 -4.06 -2.57
CA SER A 62 8.97 -4.52 -1.32
C SER A 62 8.87 -6.04 -1.20
N GLU A 63 9.05 -6.85 -2.27
CA GLU A 63 9.14 -8.32 -2.17
C GLU A 63 9.96 -8.92 -3.34
N TYR A 64 11.17 -9.40 -3.04
CA TYR A 64 11.75 -10.48 -3.86
C TYR A 64 10.89 -11.74 -3.66
N VAL A 65 10.34 -12.27 -4.75
CA VAL A 65 9.85 -13.65 -4.83
C VAL A 65 11.05 -14.56 -4.59
N ARG A 66 11.25 -14.99 -3.34
CA ARG A 66 12.11 -16.13 -3.04
C ARG A 66 11.19 -17.32 -2.85
N GLU A 67 11.10 -18.15 -3.89
CA GLU A 67 10.73 -19.55 -3.71
C GLU A 67 11.61 -20.09 -2.56
N ASN A 68 10.99 -20.52 -1.46
CA ASN A 68 11.59 -21.20 -0.30
C ASN A 68 12.07 -20.38 0.92
N ILE A 69 11.32 -19.37 1.39
CA ILE A 69 11.48 -18.92 2.79
C ILE A 69 10.13 -18.95 3.48
N ILE A 70 10.08 -19.60 4.64
CA ILE A 70 8.93 -19.71 5.53
C ILE A 70 8.55 -18.28 5.97
N GLU A 71 7.52 -17.73 5.34
CA GLU A 71 7.01 -16.38 5.57
C GLU A 71 6.14 -16.34 6.83
N THR A 72 6.74 -16.00 7.97
CA THR A 72 5.98 -15.61 9.17
C THR A 72 6.28 -14.20 9.69
N ASP A 73 7.26 -13.47 9.12
CA ASP A 73 7.70 -12.16 9.65
C ASP A 73 7.96 -11.06 8.59
N LYS A 74 7.37 -11.15 7.38
CA LYS A 74 7.42 -10.02 6.44
C LYS A 74 6.37 -8.96 6.81
N LYS A 75 6.79 -8.00 7.64
CA LYS A 75 6.14 -6.67 7.70
C LYS A 75 5.98 -6.16 6.26
N SER A 76 4.76 -5.80 5.86
CA SER A 76 4.44 -5.48 4.47
C SER A 76 4.78 -4.03 4.14
N ASP A 77 6.00 -3.62 4.46
CA ASP A 77 6.48 -2.25 4.30
C ASP A 77 6.56 -1.87 2.81
N LEU A 78 6.10 -0.65 2.48
CA LEU A 78 6.26 -0.06 1.15
C LEU A 78 7.34 1.04 1.22
N LEU A 79 8.48 0.76 0.59
CA LEU A 79 9.60 1.69 0.49
C LEU A 79 9.57 2.47 -0.83
N ILE A 80 9.65 3.80 -0.73
CA ILE A 80 9.76 4.69 -1.89
C ILE A 80 10.95 5.64 -1.70
N SER A 81 11.81 5.70 -2.73
CA SER A 81 12.87 6.70 -2.86
C SER A 81 12.32 7.92 -3.59
N ILE A 82 12.59 9.11 -3.08
CA ILE A 82 12.27 10.40 -3.71
C ILE A 82 13.44 11.35 -3.50
N GLY A 83 14.24 11.56 -4.55
CA GLY A 83 15.49 12.31 -4.44
C GLY A 83 16.46 11.60 -3.48
N ASP A 84 16.91 12.32 -2.45
CA ASP A 84 17.80 11.78 -1.40
C ASP A 84 17.02 11.17 -0.22
N ASN A 85 15.69 11.22 -0.24
CA ASN A 85 14.84 10.71 0.84
C ASN A 85 14.36 9.29 0.55
N VAL A 86 14.26 8.48 1.61
CA VAL A 86 13.58 7.18 1.57
C VAL A 86 12.45 7.21 2.59
N ILE A 87 11.24 6.94 2.13
CA ILE A 87 10.04 6.88 2.99
C ILE A 87 9.67 5.41 3.17
N ASN A 88 9.50 5.02 4.43
CA ASN A 88 8.89 3.74 4.79
C ASN A 88 7.42 3.95 5.16
N LEU A 89 6.52 3.39 4.35
CA LEU A 89 5.12 3.26 4.70
C LEU A 89 4.94 1.90 5.36
N GLU A 90 4.99 1.88 6.70
CA GLU A 90 4.73 0.69 7.50
C GLU A 90 3.25 0.31 7.39
N MET A 91 3.01 -0.97 7.12
CA MET A 91 1.69 -1.56 6.95
C MET A 91 1.61 -2.88 7.70
#